data_AF-A0A4Q6X5Y8-F1
#
_entry.id   AF-A0A4Q6X5Y8-F1
#
_cell.length_a   1.000
_cell.length_b   1.000
_cell.length_c   1.000
_cell.angle_alpha   90.00
_cell.angle_beta   90.00
_cell.angle_gamma   90.00
#
_symmetry.space_group_name_H-M   'P 1'
#
loop_
_entity.id
_entity.type
_entity.pdbx_description
1 polymer ?
#
loop_
_entity_poly.entity_id
_entity_poly.type
_entity_poly.pdbx_seq_one_letter_code
_entity_poly.pdbx_strand_id
1 'polypeptide(L)'
;MSLEIVTWQVITFLIGLILGSFFPKYLAKKGENLATKEDITEITSKIEIVRHEYASQLESVKAELSAKLTTYGFRYEKEYEVLSELTAVLVELRDASTSLRPVFDFHDPNMTKDEIKQERLERFFNSRRNLYIIREKKRPFYPDDIYQAILSIENIAHQESIGYQYKDPFEQGSFLEYWKEAEKNQKEITASVENALLKVRDRVTTWEVLYNC
;
A
#
# COMPACT_ATOMS: atom_id res chain seq x y z
N MET A 1 -0.64 -92.58 56.29
CA MET A 1 -0.27 -91.45 55.42
C MET A 1 1.01 -90.87 55.98
N SER A 2 2.11 -90.83 55.22
CA SER A 2 3.41 -90.38 55.76
C SER A 2 3.36 -88.88 56.11
N LEU A 3 4.03 -88.50 57.20
CA LEU A 3 4.08 -87.12 57.72
C LEU A 3 4.54 -86.12 56.64
N GLU A 4 5.41 -86.56 55.74
CA GLU A 4 5.90 -85.77 54.59
C GLU A 4 4.81 -85.40 53.57
N ILE A 5 3.80 -86.25 53.36
CA ILE A 5 2.71 -85.96 52.41
C ILE A 5 1.83 -84.83 52.96
N VAL A 6 1.57 -84.83 54.27
CA VAL A 6 0.78 -83.79 54.94
C VAL A 6 1.52 -82.45 54.92
N THR A 7 2.85 -82.45 55.14
CA THR A 7 3.64 -81.21 55.04
C THR A 7 3.64 -80.64 53.62
N TRP A 8 3.73 -81.47 52.58
CA TRP A 8 3.64 -81.02 51.19
C TRP A 8 2.26 -80.44 50.85
N GLN A 9 1.17 -81.00 51.39
CA GLN A 9 -0.20 -80.48 51.22
C GLN A 9 -0.39 -79.12 51.90
N VAL A 10 0.12 -78.95 53.12
CA VAL A 10 0.05 -77.66 53.84
C VAL A 10 0.87 -76.59 53.11
N ILE A 11 2.06 -76.94 52.61
CA ILE A 11 2.90 -76.04 51.82
C ILE A 11 2.20 -75.64 50.53
N THR A 12 1.60 -76.57 49.78
CA THR A 12 0.85 -76.25 48.56
C THR A 12 -0.38 -75.39 48.84
N PHE A 13 -1.08 -75.62 49.96
CA PHE A 13 -2.21 -74.78 50.37
C PHE A 13 -1.79 -73.35 50.73
N LEU A 14 -0.69 -73.20 51.48
CA LEU A 14 -0.13 -71.88 51.82
C LEU A 14 0.39 -71.14 50.59
N ILE A 15 1.07 -71.85 49.67
CA ILE A 15 1.48 -71.29 48.37
C ILE A 15 0.24 -70.87 47.55
N GLY A 16 -0.82 -71.66 47.56
CA GLY A 16 -2.10 -71.34 46.92
C GLY A 16 -2.75 -70.07 47.49
N LEU A 17 -2.74 -69.88 48.81
CA LEU A 17 -3.24 -68.67 49.47
C LEU A 17 -2.40 -67.43 49.17
N ILE A 18 -1.07 -67.58 49.12
CA ILE A 18 -0.14 -66.49 48.80
C ILE A 18 -0.30 -66.10 47.32
N LEU A 19 -0.25 -67.06 46.41
CA LEU A 19 -0.44 -66.80 44.98
C LEU A 19 -1.85 -66.25 44.68
N GLY A 20 -2.89 -66.81 45.31
CA GLY A 20 -4.27 -66.37 45.12
C GLY A 20 -4.57 -64.95 45.61
N SER A 21 -3.77 -64.39 46.53
CA SER A 21 -3.99 -63.04 47.07
C SER A 21 -2.98 -61.99 46.57
N PHE A 22 -1.71 -62.35 46.37
CA PHE A 22 -0.66 -61.43 45.92
C PHE A 22 -0.65 -61.25 44.40
N PHE A 23 -0.87 -62.32 43.64
CA PHE A 23 -0.84 -62.27 42.18
C PHE A 23 -1.91 -61.35 41.57
N PRO A 24 -3.20 -61.41 41.99
CA PRO A 24 -4.22 -60.48 41.46
C PRO A 24 -3.95 -59.03 41.85
N LYS A 25 -3.45 -58.76 43.06
CA LYS A 25 -3.08 -57.39 43.48
C LYS A 25 -1.93 -56.81 42.67
N TYR A 26 -0.91 -57.63 42.38
CA TYR A 26 0.21 -57.23 41.53
C TYR A 26 -0.24 -56.96 40.08
N LEU A 27 -1.07 -57.83 39.49
CA LEU A 27 -1.62 -57.63 38.16
C LEU A 27 -2.52 -56.39 38.09
N ALA A 28 -3.37 -56.15 39.10
CA ALA A 28 -4.19 -54.95 39.20
C ALA A 28 -3.31 -53.69 39.26
N LYS A 29 -2.28 -53.68 40.10
CA LYS A 29 -1.38 -52.53 40.23
C LYS A 29 -0.55 -52.30 38.96
N LYS A 30 -0.11 -53.37 38.30
CA LYS A 30 0.60 -53.30 37.01
C LYS A 30 -0.31 -52.77 35.90
N GLY A 31 -1.58 -53.18 35.88
CA GLY A 31 -2.59 -52.66 34.95
C GLY A 31 -2.88 -51.18 35.18
N GLU A 32 -3.05 -50.75 36.43
CA GLU A 32 -3.26 -49.34 36.79
C GLU A 32 -2.08 -48.45 36.37
N ASN A 33 -0.85 -48.90 36.62
CA ASN A 33 0.36 -48.19 36.20
C ASN A 33 0.51 -48.14 34.67
N LEU A 34 0.10 -49.19 33.96
CA LEU A 34 0.12 -49.22 32.50
C LEU A 34 -0.89 -48.23 31.92
N ALA A 35 -2.14 -48.26 32.40
CA ALA A 35 -3.18 -47.31 32.00
C ALA A 35 -2.75 -45.85 32.25
N THR A 36 -2.18 -45.56 33.42
CA THR A 36 -1.66 -44.21 33.73
C THR A 36 -0.56 -43.77 32.77
N LYS A 37 0.34 -44.68 32.39
CA LYS A 37 1.43 -44.36 31.43
C LYS A 37 0.88 -44.11 30.02
N GLU A 38 -0.12 -44.89 29.60
CA GLU A 38 -0.83 -44.71 28.34
C GLU A 38 -1.55 -43.36 28.31
N ASP A 39 -2.30 -43.01 29.37
CA ASP A 39 -2.98 -41.71 29.51
C ASP A 39 -2.01 -40.53 29.44
N ILE A 40 -0.87 -40.59 30.15
CA ILE A 40 0.18 -39.54 30.09
C ILE A 40 0.73 -39.41 28.68
N THR A 41 0.96 -40.53 27.99
CA THR A 41 1.47 -40.52 26.62
C THR A 41 0.46 -39.91 25.66
N GLU A 42 -0.82 -40.26 25.81
CA GLU A 42 -1.92 -39.69 25.01
C GLU A 42 -2.07 -38.19 25.24
N ILE A 43 -2.07 -37.73 26.49
CA ILE A 43 -2.15 -36.30 26.84
C ILE A 43 -0.95 -35.56 26.26
N THR A 44 0.26 -36.11 26.40
CA THR A 44 1.48 -35.49 25.86
C THR A 44 1.41 -35.37 24.34
N SER A 45 0.96 -36.41 23.65
CA SER A 45 0.75 -36.40 22.20
C SER A 45 -0.25 -35.31 21.78
N LYS A 46 -1.39 -35.21 22.48
CA LYS A 46 -2.38 -34.15 22.25
C LYS A 46 -1.80 -32.75 22.44
N ILE A 47 -1.01 -32.53 23.49
CA ILE A 47 -0.35 -31.23 23.74
C ILE A 47 0.63 -30.89 22.62
N GLU A 48 1.44 -31.85 22.16
CA GLU A 48 2.40 -31.63 21.09
C GLU A 48 1.70 -31.36 19.75
N ILE A 49 0.60 -32.05 19.44
CA ILE A 49 -0.23 -31.75 18.26
C ILE A 49 -0.75 -30.31 18.33
N VAL A 50 -1.34 -29.91 19.46
CA VAL A 50 -1.87 -28.56 19.64
C VAL A 50 -0.77 -27.50 19.54
N ARG A 51 0.41 -27.75 20.14
CA ARG A 51 1.58 -26.87 20.01
C ARG A 51 2.05 -26.74 18.57
N HIS A 52 2.15 -27.85 17.86
CA HIS A 52 2.57 -27.87 16.47
C HIS A 52 1.56 -27.13 15.58
N GLU A 53 0.27 -27.32 15.83
CA GLU A 53 -0.80 -26.60 15.14
C GLU A 53 -0.71 -25.09 15.39
N TYR A 54 -0.56 -24.66 16.65
CA TYR A 54 -0.36 -23.24 16.97
C TYR A 54 0.91 -22.66 16.34
N ALA A 55 2.02 -23.39 16.35
CA ALA A 55 3.26 -22.95 15.72
C ALA A 55 3.09 -22.79 14.20
N SER A 56 2.41 -23.75 13.56
CA SER A 56 2.11 -23.72 12.13
C SER A 56 1.19 -22.54 11.77
N GLN A 57 0.12 -22.33 12.54
CA GLN A 57 -0.78 -21.18 12.37
C GLN A 57 -0.07 -19.84 12.58
N LEU A 58 0.81 -19.75 13.58
CA LEU A 58 1.57 -18.53 13.82
C LEU A 58 2.52 -18.21 12.66
N GLU A 59 3.22 -19.21 12.15
CA GLU A 59 4.12 -19.03 11.00
C GLU A 59 3.35 -18.70 9.72
N SER A 60 2.17 -19.31 9.49
CA SER A 60 1.34 -18.97 8.32
C SER A 60 0.83 -17.53 8.39
N VAL A 61 0.36 -17.07 9.56
CA VAL A 61 -0.09 -15.69 9.77
C VAL A 61 1.07 -14.71 9.60
N LYS A 62 2.27 -15.02 10.14
CA LYS A 62 3.46 -14.19 9.94
C LYS A 62 3.86 -14.10 8.47
N ALA A 63 3.85 -15.22 7.76
CA ALA A 63 4.18 -15.26 6.34
C ALA A 63 3.17 -14.45 5.51
N GLU A 64 1.88 -14.59 5.80
CA GLU A 64 0.81 -13.82 5.16
C GLU A 64 0.96 -12.32 5.43
N LEU A 65 1.21 -11.93 6.69
CA LEU A 65 1.42 -10.53 7.07
C LEU A 65 2.67 -9.96 6.37
N SER A 66 3.75 -10.72 6.31
CA SER A 66 5.00 -10.31 5.65
C SER A 66 4.80 -10.11 4.14
N ALA A 67 4.08 -11.02 3.48
CA ALA A 67 3.72 -10.91 2.06
C ALA A 67 2.80 -9.68 1.80
N LYS A 68 1.85 -9.42 2.69
CA LYS A 68 0.99 -8.22 2.63
C LYS A 68 1.82 -6.95 2.78
N LEU A 69 2.68 -6.87 3.80
CA LEU A 69 3.52 -5.70 4.07
C LEU A 69 4.45 -5.38 2.90
N THR A 70 5.10 -6.39 2.32
CA THR A 70 5.97 -6.22 1.15
C THR A 70 5.19 -5.76 -0.08
N THR A 71 4.01 -6.34 -0.34
CA THR A 71 3.17 -5.94 -1.48
C THR A 71 2.67 -4.51 -1.33
N TYR A 72 2.17 -4.14 -0.14
CA TYR A 72 1.70 -2.78 0.13
C TYR A 72 2.83 -1.76 0.10
N GLY A 73 3.98 -2.08 0.71
CA GLY A 73 5.16 -1.21 0.70
C GLY A 73 5.62 -0.89 -0.71
N PHE A 74 5.80 -1.91 -1.56
CA PHE A 74 6.19 -1.71 -2.96
C PHE A 74 5.15 -0.89 -3.74
N ARG A 75 3.85 -1.15 -3.52
CA ARG A 75 2.79 -0.37 -4.18
C ARG A 75 2.84 1.11 -3.79
N TYR A 76 2.99 1.41 -2.50
CA TYR A 76 3.03 2.78 -2.01
C TYR A 76 4.29 3.52 -2.46
N GLU A 77 5.44 2.83 -2.50
CA GLU A 77 6.67 3.39 -3.04
C GLU A 77 6.50 3.81 -4.51
N LYS A 78 5.90 2.93 -5.34
CA LYS A 78 5.63 3.23 -6.75
C LYS A 78 4.58 4.32 -6.95
N GLU A 79 3.53 4.33 -6.14
CA GLU A 79 2.53 5.39 -6.18
C GLU A 79 3.15 6.74 -5.77
N TYR A 80 3.97 6.78 -4.71
CA TYR A 80 4.68 7.98 -4.28
C TYR A 80 5.63 8.52 -5.35
N GLU A 81 6.43 7.64 -5.98
CA GLU A 81 7.32 7.99 -7.09
C GLU A 81 6.55 8.71 -8.22
N VAL A 82 5.42 8.14 -8.64
CA VAL A 82 4.57 8.69 -9.70
C VAL A 82 3.95 10.04 -9.29
N LEU A 83 3.44 10.16 -8.06
CA LEU A 83 2.81 11.39 -7.58
C LEU A 83 3.84 12.52 -7.39
N SER A 84 5.07 12.19 -7.03
CA SER A 84 6.19 13.14 -6.96
C SER A 84 6.55 13.68 -8.34
N GLU A 85 6.70 12.79 -9.34
CA GLU A 85 6.92 13.20 -10.73
C GLU A 85 5.76 14.07 -11.26
N LEU A 86 4.51 13.70 -10.98
CA LEU A 86 3.33 14.47 -11.36
C LEU A 86 3.36 15.89 -10.77
N THR A 87 3.72 16.01 -9.49
CA THR A 87 3.81 17.30 -8.79
C THR A 87 4.77 18.25 -9.49
N ALA A 88 5.97 17.78 -9.86
CA ALA A 88 6.94 18.59 -10.59
C ALA A 88 6.40 19.10 -11.93
N VAL A 89 5.70 18.23 -12.69
CA VAL A 89 5.14 18.59 -14.00
C VAL A 89 3.97 19.58 -13.88
N LEU A 90 3.11 19.42 -12.86
CA LEU A 90 2.02 20.35 -12.59
C LEU A 90 2.51 21.75 -12.21
N VAL A 91 3.56 21.83 -11.39
CA VAL A 91 4.22 23.10 -11.02
C VAL A 91 4.81 23.79 -12.25
N GLU A 92 5.55 23.05 -13.10
CA GLU A 92 6.12 23.65 -14.32
C GLU A 92 5.02 24.14 -15.27
N LEU A 93 3.91 23.41 -15.40
CA LEU A 93 2.77 23.86 -16.22
C LEU A 93 2.18 25.18 -15.72
N ARG A 94 1.97 25.30 -14.41
CA ARG A 94 1.47 26.54 -13.78
C ARG A 94 2.43 27.70 -14.01
N ASP A 95 3.72 27.46 -13.80
CA ASP A 95 4.75 28.50 -13.93
C ASP A 95 4.91 28.92 -15.40
N ALA A 96 4.89 27.96 -16.33
CA ALA A 96 4.87 28.23 -17.76
C ALA A 96 3.63 29.02 -18.19
N SER A 97 2.44 28.69 -17.69
CA SER A 97 1.19 29.44 -17.94
C SER A 97 1.30 30.90 -17.47
N THR A 98 1.86 31.11 -16.27
CA THR A 98 2.08 32.45 -15.72
C THR A 98 3.09 33.23 -16.54
N SER A 99 4.10 32.55 -17.10
CA SER A 99 5.15 33.16 -17.92
C SER A 99 4.72 33.58 -19.33
N LEU A 100 3.52 33.20 -19.80
CA LEU A 100 3.00 33.65 -21.10
C LEU A 100 2.86 35.18 -21.16
N ARG A 101 2.45 35.77 -20.03
CA ARG A 101 2.19 37.21 -19.88
C ARG A 101 2.75 37.70 -18.55
N PRO A 102 4.08 37.86 -18.43
CA PRO A 102 4.71 38.28 -17.19
C PRO A 102 4.40 39.76 -16.90
N VAL A 103 4.30 40.11 -15.62
CA VAL A 103 4.13 41.51 -15.18
C VAL A 103 5.42 42.31 -15.41
N PHE A 104 6.56 41.70 -15.12
CA PHE A 104 7.89 42.24 -15.37
C PHE A 104 8.63 41.33 -16.34
N ASP A 105 8.98 41.87 -17.50
CA ASP A 105 9.51 41.12 -18.63
C ASP A 105 10.96 41.51 -18.90
N PHE A 106 11.87 40.56 -18.73
CA PHE A 106 13.30 40.73 -19.01
C PHE A 106 13.65 39.86 -20.21
N HIS A 107 14.00 40.48 -21.33
CA HIS A 107 14.44 39.82 -22.56
C HIS A 107 15.66 40.54 -23.14
N ASP A 108 16.38 39.85 -24.02
CA ASP A 108 17.45 40.47 -24.79
C ASP A 108 16.84 41.59 -25.67
N PRO A 109 17.36 42.83 -25.60
CA PRO A 109 16.87 43.95 -26.41
C PRO A 109 16.85 43.70 -27.93
N ASN A 110 17.60 42.70 -28.41
CA ASN A 110 17.68 42.36 -29.84
C ASN A 110 16.58 41.40 -30.30
N MET A 111 15.81 40.79 -29.39
CA MET A 111 14.75 39.84 -29.75
C MET A 111 13.49 40.55 -30.26
N THR A 112 12.90 39.98 -31.31
CA THR A 112 11.61 40.44 -31.82
C THR A 112 10.46 39.96 -30.93
N LYS A 113 9.33 40.68 -30.96
CA LYS A 113 8.12 40.29 -30.21
C LYS A 113 7.60 38.90 -30.59
N ASP A 114 7.74 38.53 -31.86
CA ASP A 114 7.30 37.23 -32.36
C ASP A 114 8.19 36.09 -31.87
N GLU A 115 9.51 36.31 -31.81
CA GLU A 115 10.46 35.35 -31.21
C GLU A 115 10.16 35.13 -29.72
N ILE A 116 9.92 36.20 -28.96
CA ILE A 116 9.55 36.13 -27.54
C ILE A 116 8.22 35.36 -27.36
N LYS A 117 7.22 35.66 -28.19
CA LYS A 117 5.92 34.97 -28.16
C LYS A 117 6.10 33.47 -28.46
N GLN A 118 6.94 33.15 -29.45
CA GLN A 118 7.19 31.77 -29.85
C GLN A 118 7.93 30.98 -28.77
N GLU A 119 8.93 31.56 -28.12
CA GLU A 119 9.66 30.93 -27.01
C GLU A 119 8.72 30.59 -25.84
N ARG A 120 7.82 31.51 -25.49
CA ARG A 120 6.83 31.29 -24.43
C ARG A 120 5.83 30.21 -24.79
N LEU A 121 5.34 30.23 -26.03
CA LEU A 121 4.46 29.19 -26.56
C LEU A 121 5.13 27.82 -26.52
N GLU A 122 6.41 27.77 -26.91
CA GLU A 122 7.18 26.53 -26.91
C GLU A 122 7.35 26.00 -25.48
N ARG A 123 7.73 26.86 -24.52
CA ARG A 123 7.81 26.46 -23.10
C ARG A 123 6.49 25.91 -22.59
N PHE A 124 5.40 26.62 -22.84
CA PHE A 124 4.08 26.19 -22.38
C PHE A 124 3.60 24.90 -23.07
N PHE A 125 3.82 24.78 -24.37
CA PHE A 125 3.55 23.56 -25.12
C PHE A 125 4.33 22.36 -24.58
N ASN A 126 5.63 22.54 -24.32
CA ASN A 126 6.48 21.49 -23.76
C ASN A 126 6.02 21.06 -22.36
N SER A 127 5.65 22.02 -21.50
CA SER A 127 5.11 21.71 -20.16
C SER A 127 3.80 20.91 -20.24
N ARG A 128 2.85 21.30 -21.10
CA ARG A 128 1.60 20.57 -21.36
C ARG A 128 1.85 19.18 -21.91
N ARG A 129 2.78 19.06 -22.87
CA ARG A 129 3.15 17.78 -23.47
C ARG A 129 3.72 16.83 -22.42
N ASN A 130 4.54 17.33 -21.51
CA ASN A 130 5.08 16.53 -20.41
C ASN A 130 3.97 16.04 -19.47
N LEU A 131 2.97 16.89 -19.17
CA LEU A 131 1.80 16.48 -18.38
C LEU A 131 1.00 15.37 -19.08
N TYR A 132 0.73 15.52 -20.36
CA TYR A 132 0.05 14.49 -21.15
C TYR A 132 0.82 13.16 -21.13
N ILE A 133 2.14 13.20 -21.34
CA ILE A 133 2.98 12.00 -21.39
C ILE A 133 2.96 11.27 -20.05
N ILE A 134 3.15 11.99 -18.94
CA ILE A 134 3.18 11.35 -17.62
C ILE A 134 1.79 10.84 -17.23
N ARG A 135 0.73 11.57 -17.58
CA ARG A 135 -0.66 11.14 -17.37
C ARG A 135 -0.94 9.81 -18.06
N GLU A 136 -0.61 9.70 -19.35
CA GLU A 136 -0.89 8.47 -20.11
C GLU A 136 0.02 7.30 -19.68
N LYS A 137 1.32 7.55 -19.53
CA LYS A 137 2.28 6.48 -19.18
C LYS A 137 2.08 5.91 -17.78
N LYS A 138 1.55 6.71 -16.84
CA LYS A 138 1.38 6.32 -15.45
C LYS A 138 -0.09 6.20 -15.03
N ARG A 139 -1.01 6.18 -16.00
CA ARG A 139 -2.46 6.15 -15.78
C ARG A 139 -2.93 5.14 -14.70
N PRO A 140 -2.45 3.88 -14.66
CA PRO A 140 -2.92 2.90 -13.68
C PRO A 140 -2.58 3.22 -12.22
N PHE A 141 -1.66 4.16 -11.98
CA PHE A 141 -1.16 4.50 -10.66
C PHE A 141 -1.84 5.71 -10.04
N TYR A 142 -2.67 6.43 -10.80
CA TYR A 142 -3.40 7.58 -10.27
C TYR A 142 -4.72 7.15 -9.62
N PRO A 143 -5.01 7.64 -8.41
CA PRO A 143 -6.39 7.70 -7.91
C PRO A 143 -7.30 8.43 -8.90
N ASP A 144 -8.56 8.00 -9.00
CA ASP A 144 -9.51 8.55 -9.99
C ASP A 144 -9.69 10.05 -9.83
N ASP A 145 -9.80 10.55 -8.60
CA ASP A 145 -10.03 11.98 -8.34
C ASP A 145 -8.83 12.86 -8.75
N ILE A 146 -7.60 12.37 -8.57
CA ILE A 146 -6.38 13.00 -9.08
C ILE A 146 -6.37 12.96 -10.61
N TYR A 147 -6.73 11.82 -11.21
CA TYR A 147 -6.79 11.68 -12.66
C TYR A 147 -7.79 12.65 -13.30
N GLN A 148 -9.01 12.79 -12.75
CA GLN A 148 -9.99 13.76 -13.22
C GLN A 148 -9.50 15.20 -13.08
N ALA A 149 -8.79 15.53 -11.98
CA ALA A 149 -8.18 16.84 -11.82
C ALA A 149 -7.16 17.14 -12.93
N ILE A 150 -6.30 16.18 -13.29
CA ILE A 150 -5.34 16.33 -14.41
C ILE A 150 -6.07 16.59 -15.73
N LEU A 151 -7.14 15.86 -16.03
CA LEU A 151 -7.92 16.06 -17.26
C LEU A 151 -8.52 17.47 -17.34
N SER A 152 -9.04 17.97 -16.22
CA SER A 152 -9.60 19.33 -16.15
C SER A 152 -8.53 20.39 -16.42
N ILE A 153 -7.35 20.25 -15.80
CA ILE A 153 -6.20 21.14 -15.98
C ILE A 153 -5.74 21.16 -17.44
N GLU A 154 -5.62 19.98 -18.07
CA GLU A 154 -5.19 19.90 -19.47
C GLU A 154 -6.14 20.60 -20.43
N ASN A 155 -7.45 20.50 -20.19
CA ASN A 155 -8.46 21.17 -21.01
C ASN A 155 -8.32 22.70 -20.91
N ILE A 156 -8.24 23.24 -19.68
CA ILE A 156 -8.09 24.68 -19.46
C ILE A 156 -6.75 25.17 -20.05
N ALA A 157 -5.66 24.44 -19.81
CA ALA A 157 -4.35 24.76 -20.38
C ALA A 157 -4.35 24.71 -21.92
N HIS A 158 -5.19 23.86 -22.53
CA HIS A 158 -5.30 23.78 -23.99
C HIS A 158 -5.99 25.01 -24.55
N GLN A 159 -7.10 25.41 -23.93
CA GLN A 159 -7.82 26.62 -24.28
C GLN A 159 -6.92 27.86 -24.15
N GLU A 160 -6.10 27.93 -23.10
CA GLU A 160 -5.14 29.01 -22.92
C GLU A 160 -4.05 29.04 -24.00
N SER A 161 -3.53 27.87 -24.40
CA SER A 161 -2.55 27.76 -25.49
C SER A 161 -3.13 28.29 -26.81
N ILE A 162 -4.37 27.91 -27.14
CA ILE A 162 -5.07 28.40 -28.33
C ILE A 162 -5.30 29.91 -28.23
N GLY A 163 -5.78 30.38 -27.08
CA GLY A 163 -6.03 31.79 -26.83
C GLY A 163 -4.79 32.65 -27.03
N TYR A 164 -3.65 32.24 -26.45
CA TYR A 164 -2.40 32.98 -26.58
C TYR A 164 -1.81 32.93 -28.01
N GLN A 165 -1.95 31.80 -28.70
CA GLN A 165 -1.42 31.65 -30.06
C GLN A 165 -2.19 32.51 -31.07
N TYR A 166 -3.52 32.42 -31.05
CA TYR A 166 -4.37 32.92 -32.14
C TYR A 166 -5.11 34.23 -31.86
N LYS A 167 -5.33 34.62 -30.59
CA LYS A 167 -5.99 35.91 -30.29
C LYS A 167 -4.97 37.04 -30.29
N ASP A 168 -5.21 38.06 -31.12
CA ASP A 168 -4.48 39.31 -31.06
C ASP A 168 -5.10 40.24 -29.99
N PRO A 169 -4.32 40.77 -29.03
CA PRO A 169 -4.80 41.78 -28.07
C PRO A 169 -5.41 43.04 -28.71
N PHE A 170 -5.13 43.30 -29.98
CA PHE A 170 -5.60 44.46 -30.74
C PHE A 170 -6.71 44.13 -31.74
N GLU A 171 -7.07 42.85 -31.92
CA GLU A 171 -8.26 42.46 -32.67
C GLU A 171 -9.55 42.70 -31.85
N GLN A 172 -10.64 43.08 -32.53
CA GLN A 172 -11.99 43.24 -31.94
C GLN A 172 -12.15 44.27 -30.79
N GLY A 173 -11.34 45.34 -30.76
CA GLY A 173 -11.70 46.59 -30.05
C GLY A 173 -11.81 46.51 -28.52
N SER A 174 -11.37 45.41 -27.89
CA SER A 174 -11.45 45.24 -26.43
C SER A 174 -10.16 44.62 -25.89
N PHE A 175 -9.05 45.35 -26.00
CA PHE A 175 -7.76 45.03 -25.36
C PHE A 175 -7.96 44.59 -23.90
N LEU A 176 -8.83 45.30 -23.16
CA LEU A 176 -9.15 45.00 -21.78
C LEU A 176 -9.75 43.60 -21.58
N GLU A 177 -10.59 43.14 -22.51
CA GLU A 177 -11.22 41.82 -22.45
C GLU A 177 -10.23 40.70 -22.70
N TYR A 178 -9.31 40.86 -23.66
CA TYR A 178 -8.20 39.92 -23.86
C TYR A 178 -7.41 39.69 -22.55
N TRP A 179 -7.01 40.77 -21.87
CA TRP A 179 -6.25 40.68 -20.63
C TRP A 179 -7.07 40.12 -19.47
N LYS A 180 -8.35 40.46 -19.39
CA LYS A 180 -9.27 39.93 -18.38
C LYS A 180 -9.49 38.42 -18.55
N GLU A 181 -9.65 37.94 -19.78
CA GLU A 181 -9.75 36.52 -20.09
C GLU A 181 -8.44 35.79 -19.78
N ALA A 182 -7.30 36.35 -20.19
CA ALA A 182 -5.98 35.79 -19.90
C ALA A 182 -5.72 35.67 -18.39
N GLU A 183 -6.01 36.72 -17.61
CA GLU A 183 -5.85 36.71 -16.15
C GLU A 183 -6.78 35.68 -15.51
N LYS A 184 -8.04 35.58 -15.97
CA LYS A 184 -8.99 34.58 -15.50
C LYS A 184 -8.46 33.17 -15.76
N ASN A 185 -8.01 32.88 -16.97
CA ASN A 185 -7.50 31.56 -17.35
C ASN A 185 -6.25 31.19 -16.54
N GLN A 186 -5.30 32.11 -16.36
CA GLN A 186 -4.10 31.87 -15.54
C GLN A 186 -4.46 31.59 -14.08
N LYS A 187 -5.41 32.34 -13.49
CA LYS A 187 -5.90 32.08 -12.13
C LYS A 187 -6.62 30.72 -12.04
N GLU A 188 -7.39 30.35 -13.05
CA GLU A 188 -8.11 29.08 -13.09
C GLU A 188 -7.16 27.88 -13.23
N ILE A 189 -6.14 27.98 -14.08
CA ILE A 189 -5.06 26.98 -14.18
C ILE A 189 -4.33 26.85 -12.84
N THR A 190 -3.95 27.99 -12.25
CA THR A 190 -3.26 28.01 -10.95
C THR A 190 -4.10 27.37 -9.86
N ALA A 191 -5.36 27.76 -9.71
CA ALA A 191 -6.26 27.21 -8.71
C ALA A 191 -6.50 25.70 -8.92
N SER A 192 -6.66 25.27 -10.17
CA SER A 192 -6.84 23.86 -10.51
C SER A 192 -5.59 23.03 -10.20
N VAL A 193 -4.40 23.55 -10.49
CA VAL A 193 -3.12 22.92 -10.12
C VAL A 193 -2.98 22.83 -8.60
N GLU A 194 -3.19 23.91 -7.86
CA GLU A 194 -3.13 23.88 -6.39
C GLU A 194 -4.13 22.88 -5.80
N ASN A 195 -5.34 22.79 -6.36
CA ASN A 195 -6.32 21.79 -5.94
C ASN A 195 -5.83 20.35 -6.19
N ALA A 196 -5.23 20.08 -7.36
CA ALA A 196 -4.65 18.78 -7.64
C ALA A 196 -3.49 18.44 -6.68
N LEU A 197 -2.64 19.41 -6.35
CA LEU A 197 -1.56 19.24 -5.37
C LEU A 197 -2.10 18.95 -3.96
N LEU A 198 -3.21 19.57 -3.56
CA LEU A 198 -3.89 19.25 -2.30
C LEU A 198 -4.40 17.80 -2.29
N LYS A 199 -5.01 17.33 -3.38
CA LYS A 199 -5.44 15.93 -3.50
C LYS A 199 -4.27 14.95 -3.42
N VAL A 200 -3.15 15.28 -4.05
CA VAL A 200 -1.90 14.49 -3.94
C VAL A 200 -1.45 14.44 -2.49
N ARG A 201 -1.43 15.58 -1.78
CA ARG A 201 -1.07 15.64 -0.37
C ARG A 201 -2.00 14.80 0.50
N ASP A 202 -3.31 14.92 0.34
CA ASP A 202 -4.31 14.17 1.10
C ASP A 202 -4.14 12.65 0.89
N ARG A 203 -3.83 12.24 -0.34
CA ARG A 203 -3.53 10.85 -0.68
C ARG A 203 -2.31 10.33 0.07
N VAL A 204 -1.22 11.10 0.10
CA VAL A 204 0.01 10.74 0.81
C VAL A 204 -0.22 10.68 2.32
N THR A 205 -0.92 11.66 2.92
CA THR A 205 -1.22 11.67 4.36
C THR A 205 -2.12 10.50 4.78
N THR A 206 -2.99 10.01 3.89
CA THR A 206 -3.80 8.81 4.16
C THR A 206 -2.94 7.58 4.47
N TRP A 207 -1.75 7.47 3.89
CA TRP A 207 -0.83 6.36 4.18
C TRP A 207 -0.20 6.45 5.57
N GLU A 208 0.01 7.66 6.10
CA GLU A 208 0.59 7.87 7.43
C GLU A 208 -0.39 7.47 8.55
N VAL A 209 -1.69 7.68 8.32
CA VAL A 209 -2.74 7.32 9.29
C VAL A 209 -2.86 5.80 9.49
N LEU A 210 -2.58 5.01 8.44
CA LEU A 210 -2.60 3.54 8.52
C LEU A 210 -1.50 2.94 9.41
N TYR A 211 -0.49 3.73 9.79
CA TYR A 211 0.58 3.31 10.72
C TYR A 211 0.27 3.58 12.20
N ASN A 212 -0.76 4.38 12.51
CA ASN A 212 -1.08 4.83 13.88
C ASN A 212 -2.29 4.12 14.51
N CYS A 213 -2.74 2.99 13.94
CA CYS A 213 -3.80 2.14 14.49
C CYS A 213 -3.25 0.79 14.94
#